data_AF-A0A2G8AV54-F1
#
_entry.id   AF-A0A2G8AV54-F1
#
_cell.length_a   1.000
_cell.length_b   1.000
_cell.length_c   1.000
_cell.angle_alpha   90.00
_cell.angle_beta   90.00
_cell.angle_gamma   90.00
#
_symmetry.space_group_name_H-M   'P 1'
#
loop_
_entity.id
_entity.type
_entity.pdbx_description
1 polymer ?
#
loop_
_entity_poly.entity_id
_entity_poly.type
_entity_poly.pdbx_seq_one_letter_code
_entity_poly.pdbx_strand_id
1 'polypeptide(L)'
;MAEFAAKVHVLTGTSDTDYNIRQAGYDLRKLRGKRLIDKPGRTRRYNVSPLAARTIAALLTLRDQVIGPILAGIRSPKMGRKPAHWTRVDRDYERIRIDMQRLFTDLAIETPLAA
;
A
#
# COMPACT_ATOMS: atom_id res chain seq x y z
N MET A 1 9.45 22.13 6.26
CA MET A 1 9.40 20.81 6.95
C MET A 1 8.49 20.88 8.16
N ALA A 2 8.62 21.86 9.07
CA ALA A 2 7.72 22.02 10.22
C ALA A 2 6.22 22.03 9.83
N GLU A 3 5.83 22.82 8.83
CA GLU A 3 4.45 22.86 8.32
C GLU A 3 3.96 21.50 7.78
N PHE A 4 4.84 20.77 7.09
CA PHE A 4 4.52 19.43 6.59
C PHE A 4 4.35 18.42 7.73
N ALA A 5 5.26 18.43 8.72
CA ALA A 5 5.13 17.59 9.92
C ALA A 5 3.83 17.89 10.68
N ALA A 6 3.51 19.17 10.90
CA ALA A 6 2.25 19.60 11.50
C ALA A 6 1.04 19.10 10.71
N LYS A 7 1.09 19.14 9.37
CA LYS A 7 0.01 18.60 8.53
C LYS A 7 -0.12 17.08 8.66
N VAL A 8 0.99 16.34 8.73
CA VAL A 8 0.99 14.89 8.96
C VAL A 8 0.37 14.55 10.31
N HIS A 9 0.70 15.28 11.37
CA HIS A 9 0.09 15.10 12.69
C HIS A 9 -1.43 15.23 12.64
N VAL A 10 -1.93 16.30 12.00
CA VAL A 10 -3.37 16.52 11.84
C VAL A 10 -4.04 15.38 11.05
N LEU A 11 -3.38 14.84 10.02
CA LEU A 11 -3.96 13.80 9.17
C LEU A 11 -3.89 12.39 9.76
N THR A 12 -2.92 12.12 10.64
CA THR A 12 -2.62 10.76 11.13
C THR A 12 -2.81 10.60 12.63
N GLY A 13 -3.09 11.68 13.36
CA GLY A 13 -3.17 11.67 14.82
C GLY A 13 -1.82 11.50 15.52
N THR A 14 -0.70 11.56 14.79
CA THR A 14 0.65 11.45 15.36
C THR A 14 1.05 12.74 16.07
N SER A 15 1.96 12.63 17.03
CA SER A 15 2.54 13.77 17.74
C SER A 15 4.01 14.00 17.37
N ASP A 16 4.62 15.10 17.82
CA ASP A 16 6.02 15.43 17.49
C ASP A 16 7.02 14.39 18.06
N THR A 17 6.64 13.65 19.10
CA THR A 17 7.44 12.52 19.60
C THR A 17 7.42 11.32 18.65
N ASP A 18 6.34 11.12 17.89
CA ASP A 18 6.17 9.99 16.97
C ASP A 18 6.65 10.32 15.54
N TYR A 19 6.45 11.57 15.11
CA TYR A 19 6.74 12.03 13.75
C TYR A 19 7.34 13.44 13.70
N ASN A 20 8.63 13.57 13.98
CA ASN A 20 9.29 14.86 14.05
C ASN A 20 9.69 15.46 12.68
N ILE A 21 10.18 16.70 12.72
CA ILE A 21 10.64 17.47 11.56
C ILE A 21 11.75 16.75 10.76
N ARG A 22 12.61 15.96 11.42
CA ARG A 22 13.68 15.21 10.72
C ARG A 22 13.09 14.06 9.92
N GLN A 23 12.10 13.34 10.45
CA GLN A 23 11.37 12.30 9.73
C GLN A 23 10.63 12.89 8.53
N ALA A 24 9.93 14.02 8.71
CA ALA A 24 9.34 14.78 7.61
C ALA A 24 10.33 15.14 6.49
N GLY A 25 11.52 15.62 6.86
CA GLY A 25 12.58 15.91 5.88
C GLY A 25 13.11 14.67 5.19
N TYR A 26 13.26 13.56 5.92
CA TYR A 26 13.70 12.28 5.39
C TYR A 26 12.69 11.72 4.38
N ASP A 27 11.40 11.73 4.70
CA ASP A 27 10.34 11.21 3.85
C ASP A 27 10.24 11.99 2.55
N LEU A 28 10.29 13.32 2.60
CA LEU A 28 10.30 14.15 1.38
C LEU A 28 11.54 13.87 0.52
N ARG A 29 12.70 13.62 1.13
CA ARG A 29 13.89 13.19 0.38
C ARG A 29 13.70 11.81 -0.26
N LYS A 30 13.05 10.87 0.44
CA LYS A 30 12.79 9.51 -0.05
C LYS A 30 11.77 9.50 -1.18
N LEU A 31 10.66 10.21 -1.04
CA LEU A 31 9.65 10.39 -2.07
C LEU A 31 10.24 11.03 -3.32
N ARG A 32 11.12 12.03 -3.16
CA ARG A 32 11.85 12.64 -4.29
C ARG A 32 12.79 11.65 -4.97
N GLY A 33 13.54 10.86 -4.18
CA GLY A 33 14.41 9.81 -4.71
C GLY A 33 13.64 8.76 -5.53
N LYS A 34 12.36 8.54 -5.21
CA LYS A 34 11.44 7.66 -5.95
C LYS A 34 10.69 8.35 -7.10
N ARG A 35 11.00 9.62 -7.40
CA ARG A 35 10.28 10.44 -8.41
C ARG A 35 8.77 10.55 -8.16
N LEU A 36 8.36 10.48 -6.89
CA LEU A 36 6.96 10.64 -6.49
C LEU A 36 6.62 12.09 -6.13
N ILE A 37 7.64 12.92 -5.90
CA ILE A 37 7.51 14.37 -5.73
C ILE A 37 8.69 15.07 -6.37
N ASP A 38 8.46 16.30 -6.80
CA ASP A 38 9.46 17.20 -7.37
C ASP A 38 9.71 18.39 -6.45
N LYS A 39 10.92 18.95 -6.50
CA LYS A 39 11.28 20.18 -5.81
C LYS A 39 11.77 21.19 -6.85
N PRO A 40 10.90 22.10 -7.33
CA PRO A 40 11.30 23.05 -8.37
C PRO A 40 12.30 24.07 -7.82
N GLY A 41 13.48 24.12 -8.46
CA GLY A 41 14.54 25.10 -8.19
C GLY A 41 15.01 25.13 -6.74
N ARG A 42 15.38 26.34 -6.26
CA ARG A 42 15.84 26.59 -4.89
C ARG A 42 14.70 26.86 -3.89
N THR A 43 13.46 26.51 -4.23
CA THR A 43 12.31 26.80 -3.37
C THR A 43 12.19 25.81 -2.20
N ARG A 44 11.33 26.11 -1.21
CA ARG A 44 10.97 25.16 -0.15
C ARG A 44 9.72 24.33 -0.47
N ARG A 45 9.10 24.54 -1.64
CA ARG A 45 7.86 23.89 -2.06
C ARG A 45 8.16 22.56 -2.75
N TYR A 46 7.32 21.58 -2.49
CA TYR A 46 7.33 20.28 -3.15
C TYR A 46 6.03 20.13 -3.93
N ASN A 47 6.12 19.57 -5.13
CA ASN A 47 4.98 19.37 -6.01
C ASN A 47 4.83 17.87 -6.32
N VAL A 48 3.58 17.44 -6.50
CA VAL A 48 3.27 16.11 -7.02
C VAL A 48 2.87 16.29 -8.48
N SER A 49 3.64 15.72 -9.42
CA SER A 49 3.26 15.76 -10.83
C SER A 49 2.03 14.88 -11.08
N PRO A 50 1.26 15.10 -12.16
CA PRO A 50 0.12 14.24 -12.49
C PRO A 50 0.48 12.76 -12.64
N LEU A 51 1.67 12.46 -13.19
CA LEU A 51 2.16 11.10 -13.29
C LEU A 51 2.43 10.51 -11.90
N ALA A 52 3.14 11.24 -11.04
CA ALA A 52 3.42 10.80 -9.68
C ALA A 52 2.15 10.58 -8.85
N ALA A 53 1.15 11.44 -8.99
CA ALA A 53 -0.16 11.28 -8.35
C ALA A 53 -0.84 9.97 -8.80
N ARG A 54 -0.85 9.68 -10.11
CA ARG A 54 -1.38 8.41 -10.64
C ARG A 54 -0.60 7.21 -10.12
N THR A 55 0.72 7.30 -10.04
CA THR A 55 1.56 6.23 -9.49
C THR A 55 1.25 5.97 -8.02
N ILE A 56 1.12 7.03 -7.21
CA ILE A 56 0.76 6.90 -5.78
C ILE A 56 -0.63 6.26 -5.66
N ALA A 57 -1.61 6.75 -6.41
CA ALA A 57 -2.96 6.20 -6.41
C ALA A 57 -2.97 4.73 -6.81
N ALA A 58 -2.26 4.37 -7.89
CA ALA A 58 -2.13 2.99 -8.34
C ALA A 58 -1.48 2.08 -7.29
N LEU A 59 -0.42 2.55 -6.61
CA LEU A 59 0.23 1.78 -5.54
C LEU A 59 -0.72 1.55 -4.36
N LEU A 60 -1.50 2.55 -3.96
CA LEU A 60 -2.49 2.43 -2.89
C LEU A 60 -3.62 1.48 -3.31
N THR A 61 -4.15 1.61 -4.53
CA THR A 61 -5.17 0.70 -5.07
C THR A 61 -4.66 -0.73 -5.14
N LEU A 62 -3.44 -0.96 -5.64
CA LEU A 62 -2.85 -2.30 -5.67
C LEU A 62 -2.69 -2.87 -4.25
N ARG A 63 -2.22 -2.07 -3.29
CA ARG A 63 -2.08 -2.54 -1.91
C ARG A 63 -3.43 -2.92 -1.30
N ASP A 64 -4.41 -2.03 -1.38
CA ASP A 64 -5.65 -2.14 -0.61
C ASP A 64 -6.68 -3.04 -1.30
N GLN A 65 -6.74 -3.01 -2.64
CA GLN A 65 -7.73 -3.76 -3.41
C GLN A 65 -7.18 -5.08 -3.97
N VAL A 66 -5.87 -5.21 -4.16
CA VAL A 66 -5.28 -6.43 -4.75
C VAL A 66 -4.53 -7.25 -3.71
N ILE A 67 -3.47 -6.71 -3.13
CA ILE A 67 -2.57 -7.45 -2.24
C ILE A 67 -3.29 -7.85 -0.96
N GLY A 68 -3.99 -6.92 -0.30
CA GLY A 68 -4.72 -7.18 0.94
C GLY A 68 -5.71 -8.35 0.81
N PRO A 69 -6.66 -8.32 -0.15
CA PRO A 69 -7.62 -9.40 -0.37
C PRO A 69 -6.98 -10.74 -0.72
N ILE A 70 -5.94 -10.76 -1.55
CA ILE A 70 -5.20 -12.00 -1.88
C ILE A 70 -4.60 -12.60 -0.60
N LEU A 71 -3.89 -11.79 0.19
CA LEU A 71 -3.26 -12.26 1.43
C LEU A 71 -4.28 -12.72 2.48
N ALA A 72 -5.41 -12.03 2.60
CA ALA A 72 -6.51 -12.43 3.47
C ALA A 72 -7.11 -13.78 3.04
N GLY A 73 -7.25 -13.98 1.72
CA GLY A 73 -7.77 -15.22 1.15
C GLY A 73 -6.86 -16.43 1.39
N ILE A 74 -5.55 -16.25 1.50
CA ILE A 74 -4.59 -17.35 1.73
C ILE A 74 -4.78 -17.99 3.11
N ARG A 75 -5.09 -17.20 4.14
CA ARG A 75 -5.30 -17.71 5.52
C ARG A 75 -6.67 -18.34 5.74
N SER A 76 -7.63 -18.08 4.85
CA SER A 76 -9.00 -18.58 4.97
C SER A 76 -9.30 -19.59 3.86
N PRO A 77 -8.94 -20.88 4.03
CA PRO A 77 -9.24 -21.92 3.04
C PRO A 77 -10.74 -22.20 2.89
N LYS A 78 -11.57 -21.81 3.87
CA LYS A 78 -13.03 -21.93 3.78
C LYS A 78 -13.58 -20.90 2.79
N MET A 79 -13.73 -21.33 1.54
CA MET A 79 -14.62 -20.67 0.59
C MET A 79 -16.00 -20.59 1.24
N GLY A 80 -16.40 -19.38 1.64
CA GLY A 80 -17.79 -19.09 1.93
C GLY A 80 -18.67 -19.42 0.71
N ARG A 81 -19.98 -19.26 0.86
CA ARG A 81 -20.92 -19.51 -0.23
C ARG A 81 -20.48 -18.74 -1.48
N LYS A 82 -20.18 -19.47 -2.57
CA LYS A 82 -19.80 -18.86 -3.84
C LYS A 82 -20.88 -17.85 -4.24
N PRO A 83 -20.52 -16.64 -4.68
CA PRO A 83 -21.48 -15.69 -5.23
C PRO A 83 -22.29 -16.34 -6.34
N ALA A 84 -23.60 -16.05 -6.41
CA ALA A 84 -24.45 -16.55 -7.48
C ALA A 84 -24.02 -16.02 -8.86
N HIS A 85 -23.38 -14.84 -8.88
CA HIS A 85 -22.82 -14.22 -10.08
C HIS A 85 -21.36 -13.86 -9.86
N TRP A 86 -20.50 -14.36 -10.74
CA TRP A 86 -19.07 -14.07 -10.75
C TRP A 86 -18.76 -13.07 -11.86
N THR A 87 -18.27 -11.90 -11.48
CA THR A 87 -17.69 -10.95 -12.44
C THR A 87 -16.37 -11.51 -12.99
N ARG A 88 -15.86 -10.89 -14.06
CA ARG A 88 -14.53 -11.23 -14.58
C ARG A 88 -13.44 -11.00 -13.53
N VAL A 89 -13.57 -9.90 -12.77
CA VAL A 89 -12.62 -9.51 -11.71
C VAL A 89 -12.59 -10.53 -10.58
N ASP A 90 -13.74 -11.09 -10.17
CA ASP A 90 -13.79 -12.13 -9.12
C ASP A 90 -13.04 -13.40 -9.54
N ARG A 91 -13.13 -13.78 -10.81
CA ARG A 91 -12.40 -14.94 -11.35
C ARG A 91 -10.90 -14.70 -11.40
N ASP A 92 -10.50 -13.50 -11.81
CA ASP A 92 -9.09 -13.11 -11.84
C ASP A 92 -8.50 -13.11 -10.42
N TYR A 93 -9.25 -12.60 -9.43
CA TYR A 93 -8.84 -12.67 -8.02
C TYR A 93 -8.69 -14.10 -7.51
N GLU A 94 -9.68 -14.96 -7.75
CA GLU A 94 -9.63 -16.35 -7.28
C GLU A 94 -8.47 -17.11 -7.92
N ARG A 95 -8.21 -16.89 -9.21
CA ARG A 95 -7.06 -17.49 -9.90
C ARG A 95 -5.74 -17.08 -9.24
N ILE A 96 -5.53 -15.78 -9.04
CA ILE A 96 -4.32 -15.27 -8.39
C ILE A 96 -4.19 -15.82 -6.96
N ARG A 97 -5.30 -15.88 -6.22
CA ARG A 97 -5.31 -16.43 -4.85
C ARG A 97 -4.85 -17.90 -4.82
N ILE A 98 -5.39 -18.74 -5.70
CA ILE A 98 -5.00 -20.16 -5.80
C ILE A 98 -3.51 -20.29 -6.17
N ASP A 99 -3.06 -19.53 -7.18
CA ASP A 99 -1.66 -19.57 -7.62
C ASP A 99 -0.70 -19.07 -6.52
N MET A 100 -1.08 -18.03 -5.77
CA MET A 100 -0.30 -17.51 -4.63
C MET A 100 -0.25 -18.48 -3.45
N GLN A 101 -1.34 -19.20 -3.17
CA GLN A 101 -1.34 -20.23 -2.12
C GLN A 101 -0.31 -21.32 -2.44
N ARG A 102 -0.27 -21.80 -3.69
CA ARG A 102 0.74 -22.76 -4.14
C ARG A 102 2.17 -22.23 -3.96
N LEU A 103 2.42 -21.00 -4.39
CA LEU A 103 3.72 -20.36 -4.22
C LEU A 103 4.12 -20.24 -2.73
N PHE A 104 3.17 -19.97 -1.84
CA PHE A 104 3.46 -19.82 -0.41
C PHE A 104 3.77 -21.15 0.26
N THR A 105 3.10 -22.23 -0.16
CA THR A 105 3.46 -23.60 0.21
C THR A 105 4.89 -23.92 -0.24
N ASP A 106 5.22 -23.64 -1.52
CA ASP A 106 6.54 -23.90 -2.09
C ASP A 106 7.66 -23.10 -1.39
N LEU A 107 7.35 -21.89 -0.92
CA LEU A 107 8.28 -21.02 -0.18
C LEU A 107 8.29 -21.28 1.33
N ALA A 108 7.49 -22.22 1.84
CA ALA A 108 7.34 -22.53 3.27
C ALA A 108 7.00 -21.29 4.15
N ILE A 109 6.20 -20.37 3.62
CA ILE A 109 5.72 -19.17 4.32
C ILE A 109 4.25 -19.24 4.70
N GLU A 110 3.57 -20.33 4.37
CA GLU A 110 2.25 -20.63 4.89
C GLU A 110 2.33 -20.82 6.41
N THR A 111 1.54 -20.05 7.15
CA THR A 111 1.41 -20.24 8.60
C THR A 111 0.47 -21.43 8.81
N PRO A 112 0.85 -22.49 9.57
CA PRO A 112 -0.07 -23.58 9.85
C PRO A 112 -1.34 -23.01 10.49
N LEU A 113 -2.52 -23.42 10.01
CA LEU A 113 -3.73 -23.20 10.79
C LEU A 113 -3.53 -23.94 12.11
N ALA A 114 -3.44 -23.21 13.22
CA ALA A 114 -3.57 -23.81 14.54
C ALA A 114 -4.91 -24.56 14.56
N ALA A 115 -4.84 -25.86 14.87
CA ALA A 115 -5.97 -26.78 14.92
C ALA A 115 -6.98 -26.39 16.02
#